data_AF-A0A2A5LZX8-F1
#
_entry.id   AF-A0A2A5LZX8-F1
#
_cell.length_a   1.000
_cell.length_b   1.000
_cell.length_c   1.000
_cell.angle_alpha   90.00
_cell.angle_beta   90.00
_cell.angle_gamma   90.00
#
_symmetry.space_group_name_H-M   'P 1'
#
loop_
_entity.id
_entity.type
_entity.pdbx_description
1 polymer ?
#
loop_
_entity_poly.entity_id
_entity_poly.type
_entity_poly.pdbx_seq_one_letter_code
_entity_poly.pdbx_strand_id
1 'polypeptide(L)'
;MTVKIRKYSWQLAPTHIRDIRQKVFVEEQKVPPELEWDDTDEIADHFLAVSSDNRPAGVARLFSTLGETGHIGRMAILPEFRGQGIGEALLWQLIKESAGQYQELKLSAQQHAIPFYQRAGFHVCSEPYDDAGIPHLDMRNLAPALLADQADNKRSRPMLLGTDTQPWLFDTESSMIDLMDSMVGQAGQRLWLYDQLLDHDRYDRQRLSALISSLARRHRLSEVRLLIHDDKPLVKRRHQLVELMRRLPSRIELRLVNKDYPHEDQPYLIADREGVVYRHDFSGPSGFAGFADSGRVRLLAENFQRMWDAGHQSLELRELPI
;
A
#
# COMPACT_ATOMS: atom_id res chain seq x y z
N MET A 1 -27.37 -9.29 5.62
CA MET A 1 -28.38 -8.23 5.42
C MET A 1 -28.04 -7.53 4.12
N THR A 2 -29.00 -7.31 3.22
CA THR A 2 -28.73 -6.57 1.99
C THR A 2 -28.83 -5.08 2.26
N VAL A 3 -27.76 -4.33 2.01
CA VAL A 3 -27.70 -2.88 2.17
C VAL A 3 -27.63 -2.23 0.78
N LYS A 4 -28.34 -1.11 0.60
CA LYS A 4 -28.24 -0.28 -0.60
C LYS A 4 -27.33 0.90 -0.27
N ILE A 5 -26.30 1.12 -1.09
CA ILE A 5 -25.39 2.25 -0.92
C ILE A 5 -25.67 3.25 -2.04
N ARG A 6 -25.81 4.52 -1.68
CA ARG A 6 -26.06 5.62 -2.61
C ARG A 6 -25.01 6.70 -2.45
N LYS A 7 -24.52 7.20 -3.58
CA LYS A 7 -23.51 8.25 -3.70
C LYS A 7 -24.20 9.61 -3.91
N TYR A 8 -23.72 10.65 -3.24
CA TYR A 8 -24.24 12.02 -3.30
C TYR A 8 -23.09 13.03 -3.28
N SER A 9 -23.24 14.14 -4.01
CA SER A 9 -22.48 15.36 -3.71
C SER A 9 -23.06 16.03 -2.47
N TRP A 10 -22.28 16.88 -1.82
CA TRP A 10 -22.72 17.54 -0.58
C TRP A 10 -23.99 18.38 -0.71
N GLN A 11 -24.16 19.07 -1.83
CA GLN A 11 -25.31 19.96 -2.08
C GLN A 11 -26.60 19.15 -2.35
N LEU A 12 -26.47 17.90 -2.80
CA LEU A 12 -27.58 16.98 -3.06
C LEU A 12 -27.73 15.91 -1.96
N ALA A 13 -26.87 15.96 -0.94
CA ALA A 13 -26.86 14.98 0.15
C ALA A 13 -28.12 15.13 1.00
N PRO A 14 -28.89 14.04 1.22
CA PRO A 14 -30.03 14.07 2.14
C PRO A 14 -29.57 14.43 3.56
N THR A 15 -30.46 15.05 4.35
CA THR A 15 -30.18 15.47 5.74
C THR A 15 -29.67 14.32 6.60
N HIS A 16 -30.12 13.09 6.32
CA HIS A 16 -29.67 11.88 6.99
C HIS A 16 -28.15 11.69 7.05
N ILE A 17 -27.40 12.20 6.06
CA ILE A 17 -25.93 12.13 6.12
C ILE A 17 -25.40 12.96 7.29
N ARG A 18 -25.93 14.18 7.46
CA ARG A 18 -25.59 15.07 8.56
C ARG A 18 -26.10 14.51 9.89
N ASP A 19 -27.34 14.02 9.92
CA ASP A 19 -27.95 13.47 11.14
C ASP A 19 -27.15 12.29 11.71
N ILE A 20 -26.68 11.36 10.85
CA ILE A 20 -25.87 10.22 11.28
C ILE A 20 -24.52 10.68 11.83
N ARG A 21 -23.84 11.60 11.16
CA ARG A 21 -22.55 12.16 11.61
C ARG A 21 -22.70 12.87 12.95
N GLN A 22 -23.73 13.70 13.10
CA GLN A 22 -24.06 14.38 14.36
C GLN A 22 -24.27 13.38 15.50
N LYS A 23 -25.11 12.35 15.28
CA LYS A 23 -25.42 11.34 16.31
C LYS A 23 -24.19 10.51 16.71
N VAL A 24 -23.34 10.14 15.75
CA VAL A 24 -22.19 9.26 16.02
C VAL A 24 -20.95 10.03 16.49
N PHE A 25 -20.53 11.08 15.78
CA PHE A 25 -19.29 11.78 16.12
C PHE A 25 -19.49 12.80 17.25
N VAL A 26 -20.52 13.64 17.15
CA VAL A 26 -20.73 14.72 18.12
C VAL A 26 -21.42 14.23 19.40
N GLU A 27 -22.57 13.56 19.27
CA GLU A 27 -23.37 13.17 20.43
C GLU A 27 -22.78 11.96 21.17
N GLU A 28 -22.35 10.92 20.45
CA GLU A 28 -21.81 9.70 21.03
C GLU A 28 -20.31 9.82 21.35
N GLN A 29 -19.47 10.15 20.36
CA GLN A 29 -18.01 10.20 20.54
C GLN A 29 -17.48 11.51 21.12
N LYS A 30 -18.34 12.52 21.29
CA LYS A 30 -18.00 13.83 21.89
C LYS A 30 -16.97 14.63 21.09
N VAL A 31 -16.88 14.40 19.77
CA VAL A 31 -16.11 15.26 18.87
C VAL A 31 -16.73 16.68 18.90
N PRO A 32 -15.94 17.74 19.11
CA PRO A 32 -16.45 19.10 19.05
C PRO A 32 -17.17 19.39 17.71
N PRO A 33 -18.40 19.95 17.73
CA PRO A 33 -19.16 20.19 16.50
C PRO A 33 -18.41 20.98 15.42
N GLU A 34 -17.58 21.93 15.83
CA GLU A 34 -16.75 22.76 14.95
C GLU A 34 -15.63 22.01 14.22
N LEU A 35 -15.25 20.82 14.70
CA LEU A 35 -14.24 19.95 14.06
C LEU A 35 -14.87 18.91 13.13
N GLU A 36 -16.17 18.63 13.30
CA GLU A 36 -16.85 17.60 12.51
C GLU A 36 -17.06 18.03 11.05
N TRP A 37 -17.42 19.30 10.84
CA TRP A 37 -17.72 19.89 9.54
C TRP A 37 -16.50 20.64 9.01
N ASP A 38 -16.03 20.27 7.81
CA ASP A 38 -14.83 20.85 7.22
C ASP A 38 -15.00 21.20 5.74
N ASP A 39 -14.04 21.95 5.20
CA ASP A 39 -14.06 22.39 3.80
C ASP A 39 -14.01 21.22 2.80
N THR A 40 -13.58 20.03 3.24
CA THR A 40 -13.53 18.85 2.35
C THR A 40 -14.90 18.25 2.12
N ASP A 41 -15.91 18.58 2.95
CA ASP A 41 -17.27 18.11 2.75
C ASP A 41 -17.83 18.55 1.39
N GLU A 42 -17.53 19.77 0.94
CA GLU A 42 -18.03 20.32 -0.34
C GLU A 42 -17.48 19.60 -1.58
N ILE A 43 -16.25 19.08 -1.50
CA ILE A 43 -15.56 18.40 -2.62
C ILE A 43 -15.65 16.88 -2.53
N ALA A 44 -16.16 16.33 -1.43
CA ALA A 44 -16.23 14.90 -1.21
C ALA A 44 -17.47 14.27 -1.87
N ASP A 45 -17.28 13.03 -2.31
CA ASP A 45 -18.35 12.09 -2.58
C ASP A 45 -18.83 11.48 -1.25
N HIS A 46 -20.12 11.63 -0.96
CA HIS A 46 -20.74 11.11 0.27
C HIS A 46 -21.54 9.85 -0.03
N PHE A 47 -21.36 8.83 0.78
CA PHE A 47 -22.00 7.53 0.64
C PHE A 47 -22.97 7.31 1.79
N LEU A 48 -24.22 7.02 1.48
CA LEU A 48 -25.26 6.67 2.44
C LEU A 48 -25.63 5.19 2.29
N ALA A 49 -25.43 4.43 3.36
CA ALA A 49 -25.95 3.07 3.50
C ALA A 49 -27.38 3.11 4.02
N VAL A 50 -28.27 2.43 3.28
CA VAL A 50 -29.69 2.29 3.59
C VAL A 50 -30.00 0.81 3.74
N SER A 51 -30.59 0.42 4.87
CA SER A 51 -31.00 -0.95 5.15
C SER A 51 -32.14 -1.42 4.22
N SER A 52 -32.43 -2.71 4.22
CA SER A 52 -33.46 -3.32 3.36
C SER A 52 -34.87 -2.76 3.57
N ASP A 53 -35.16 -2.27 4.78
CA ASP A 53 -36.41 -1.60 5.17
C ASP A 53 -36.37 -0.06 4.94
N ASN A 54 -35.45 0.42 4.08
CA ASN A 54 -35.29 1.82 3.70
C ASN A 54 -34.93 2.78 4.85
N ARG A 55 -34.29 2.29 5.93
CA ARG A 55 -33.78 3.15 7.00
C ARG A 55 -32.31 3.54 6.76
N PRO A 56 -31.94 4.82 6.89
CA PRO A 56 -30.54 5.25 6.92
C PRO A 56 -29.80 4.53 8.06
N ALA A 57 -28.68 3.88 7.73
CA ALA A 57 -27.94 3.02 8.66
C ALA A 57 -26.51 3.49 8.92
N GLY A 58 -25.87 4.08 7.91
CA GLY A 58 -24.49 4.54 8.04
C GLY A 58 -24.03 5.40 6.87
N VAL A 59 -22.89 6.04 7.05
CA VAL A 59 -22.31 6.99 6.10
C VAL A 59 -20.81 6.84 5.99
N ALA A 60 -20.26 7.34 4.89
CA ALA A 60 -18.85 7.56 4.70
C ALA A 60 -18.62 8.66 3.65
N ARG A 61 -17.40 9.18 3.56
CA ARG A 61 -17.00 10.08 2.47
C ARG A 61 -15.70 9.62 1.81
N LEU A 62 -15.55 9.97 0.53
CA LEU A 62 -14.34 9.80 -0.27
C LEU A 62 -14.01 11.13 -0.96
N PHE A 63 -12.78 11.60 -0.85
CA PHE A 63 -12.32 12.78 -1.59
C PHE A 63 -10.86 12.65 -2.00
N SER A 64 -10.38 13.54 -2.87
CA SER A 64 -8.97 13.63 -3.24
C SER A 64 -8.54 15.09 -3.37
N THR A 65 -7.33 15.41 -2.93
CA THR A 65 -6.75 16.76 -3.05
C THR A 65 -5.73 16.88 -4.19
N LEU A 66 -5.01 15.79 -4.50
CA LEU A 66 -3.92 15.76 -5.49
C LEU A 66 -4.09 14.66 -6.55
N GLY A 67 -5.30 14.13 -6.74
CA GLY A 67 -5.69 13.24 -7.84
C GLY A 67 -5.19 11.79 -7.74
N GLU A 68 -4.04 11.53 -7.10
CA GLU A 68 -3.45 10.18 -7.04
C GLU A 68 -3.82 9.39 -5.77
N THR A 69 -4.25 10.09 -4.73
CA THR A 69 -4.63 9.52 -3.43
C THR A 69 -6.09 9.84 -3.10
N GLY A 70 -6.87 8.79 -2.81
CA GLY A 70 -8.21 8.91 -2.26
C GLY A 70 -8.18 8.89 -0.74
N HIS A 71 -8.96 9.74 -0.09
CA HIS A 71 -9.09 9.85 1.35
C HIS A 71 -10.46 9.37 1.79
N ILE A 72 -10.49 8.28 2.55
CA ILE A 72 -11.71 7.76 3.18
C ILE A 72 -11.84 8.39 4.56
N GLY A 73 -13.01 8.94 4.85
CA GLY A 73 -13.29 9.57 6.13
C GLY A 73 -14.75 9.48 6.53
N ARG A 74 -15.07 10.02 7.71
CA ARG A 74 -16.43 10.14 8.27
C ARG A 74 -17.24 8.83 8.18
N MET A 75 -16.55 7.71 8.35
CA MET A 75 -17.16 6.38 8.41
C MET A 75 -17.93 6.24 9.73
N ALA A 76 -19.27 6.22 9.67
CA ALA A 76 -20.13 6.14 10.85
C ALA A 76 -21.31 5.20 10.61
N ILE A 77 -21.55 4.30 11.57
CA ILE A 77 -22.73 3.41 11.59
C ILE A 77 -23.52 3.71 12.86
N LEU A 78 -24.82 3.91 12.69
CA LEU A 78 -25.75 4.10 13.82
C LEU A 78 -25.71 2.87 14.75
N PRO A 79 -25.74 3.04 16.09
CA PRO A 79 -25.60 1.95 17.06
C PRO A 79 -26.47 0.73 16.79
N GLU A 80 -27.74 0.94 16.47
CA GLU A 80 -28.75 -0.08 16.19
C GLU A 80 -28.47 -0.94 14.93
N PHE A 81 -27.52 -0.50 14.08
CA PHE A 81 -27.14 -1.18 12.84
C PHE A 81 -25.72 -1.77 12.88
N ARG A 82 -24.98 -1.61 13.99
CA ARG A 82 -23.62 -2.14 14.15
C ARG A 82 -23.61 -3.67 14.22
N GLY A 83 -22.47 -4.26 13.83
CA GLY A 83 -22.30 -5.73 13.84
C GLY A 83 -23.03 -6.48 12.71
N GLN A 84 -23.70 -5.77 11.80
CA GLN A 84 -24.52 -6.37 10.73
C GLN A 84 -23.82 -6.39 9.35
N GLY A 85 -22.51 -6.05 9.30
CA GLY A 85 -21.71 -6.02 8.06
C GLY A 85 -21.88 -4.74 7.22
N ILE A 86 -22.65 -3.75 7.67
CA ILE A 86 -22.92 -2.52 6.91
C ILE A 86 -21.66 -1.66 6.71
N GLY A 87 -20.84 -1.52 7.75
CA GLY A 87 -19.57 -0.78 7.65
C GLY A 87 -18.60 -1.42 6.65
N GLU A 88 -18.54 -2.75 6.63
CA GLU A 88 -17.73 -3.49 5.66
C GLU A 88 -18.26 -3.28 4.24
N ALA A 89 -19.57 -3.35 4.03
CA ALA A 89 -20.17 -3.07 2.72
C ALA A 89 -19.89 -1.64 2.23
N LEU A 90 -19.95 -0.64 3.13
CA LEU A 90 -19.57 0.74 2.80
C LEU A 90 -18.11 0.83 2.38
N LEU A 91 -17.20 0.27 3.17
CA LEU A 91 -15.77 0.30 2.88
C LEU A 91 -15.44 -0.36 1.54
N TRP A 92 -16.03 -1.52 1.25
CA TRP A 92 -15.84 -2.18 -0.04
C TRP A 92 -16.42 -1.39 -1.21
N GLN A 93 -17.54 -0.69 -1.03
CA GLN A 93 -18.03 0.24 -2.04
C GLN A 93 -17.02 1.36 -2.29
N LEU A 94 -16.45 1.97 -1.25
CA LEU A 94 -15.43 3.01 -1.37
C LEU A 94 -14.18 2.51 -2.12
N ILE A 95 -13.70 1.31 -1.79
CA ILE A 95 -12.56 0.67 -2.49
C ILE A 95 -12.89 0.46 -3.97
N LYS A 96 -14.09 -0.04 -4.27
CA LYS A 96 -14.55 -0.26 -5.64
C LYS A 96 -14.68 1.03 -6.44
N GLU A 97 -15.21 2.10 -5.83
CA GLU A 97 -15.28 3.43 -6.46
C GLU A 97 -13.89 4.00 -6.73
N SER A 98 -12.92 3.66 -5.88
CA SER A 98 -11.53 4.12 -5.99
C SER A 98 -10.71 3.33 -6.99
N ALA A 99 -11.14 2.11 -7.34
CA ALA A 99 -10.42 1.23 -8.26
C ALA A 99 -10.27 1.89 -9.63
N GLY A 100 -9.03 1.96 -10.12
CA GLY A 100 -8.69 2.62 -11.39
C GLY A 100 -8.68 4.16 -11.35
N GLN A 101 -9.12 4.78 -10.25
CA GLN A 101 -9.06 6.24 -10.06
C GLN A 101 -7.87 6.65 -9.20
N TYR A 102 -7.64 5.93 -8.10
CA TYR A 102 -6.59 6.24 -7.15
C TYR A 102 -5.59 5.10 -7.06
N GLN A 103 -4.30 5.45 -7.00
CA GLN A 103 -3.24 4.48 -6.77
C GLN A 103 -3.12 4.15 -5.28
N GLU A 104 -3.49 5.09 -4.41
CA GLU A 104 -3.44 4.95 -2.96
C GLU A 104 -4.76 5.37 -2.33
N LEU A 105 -5.19 4.63 -1.31
CA LEU A 105 -6.22 5.06 -0.38
C LEU A 105 -5.59 5.35 0.97
N LYS A 106 -5.97 6.46 1.60
CA LYS A 106 -5.59 6.83 2.97
C LYS A 106 -6.81 7.04 3.84
N LEU A 107 -6.65 6.78 5.13
CA LEU A 107 -7.62 7.09 6.14
C LEU A 107 -6.94 7.33 7.48
N SER A 108 -7.56 8.14 8.32
CA SER A 108 -7.24 8.21 9.74
C SER A 108 -8.17 7.26 10.49
N ALA A 109 -7.61 6.22 11.09
CA ALA A 109 -8.38 5.22 11.83
C ALA A 109 -8.26 5.47 13.32
N GLN A 110 -9.40 5.48 14.02
CA GLN A 110 -9.41 5.32 15.46
C GLN A 110 -8.73 4.00 15.83
N GLN A 111 -7.92 4.00 16.89
CA GLN A 111 -7.07 2.85 17.24
C GLN A 111 -7.85 1.52 17.35
N HIS A 112 -9.08 1.56 17.87
CA HIS A 112 -9.93 0.36 18.00
C HIS A 112 -10.49 -0.15 16.66
N ALA A 113 -10.52 0.69 15.61
CA ALA A 113 -11.01 0.36 14.27
C ALA A 113 -9.91 -0.21 13.36
N ILE A 114 -8.64 -0.22 13.77
CA ILE A 114 -7.53 -0.77 12.99
C ILE A 114 -7.81 -2.20 12.49
N PRO A 115 -8.27 -3.15 13.32
CA PRO A 115 -8.56 -4.50 12.84
C PRO A 115 -9.64 -4.55 11.77
N PHE A 116 -10.56 -3.58 11.75
CA PHE A 116 -11.61 -3.49 10.72
C PHE A 116 -11.00 -3.12 9.36
N TYR A 117 -10.15 -2.09 9.30
CA TYR A 117 -9.50 -1.68 8.06
C TYR A 117 -8.43 -2.67 7.59
N GLN A 118 -7.73 -3.34 8.51
CA GLN A 118 -6.79 -4.42 8.17
C GLN A 118 -7.45 -5.58 7.44
N ARG A 119 -8.71 -5.90 7.77
CA ARG A 119 -9.45 -6.94 7.04
C ARG A 119 -9.77 -6.54 5.60
N ALA A 120 -9.77 -5.25 5.30
CA ALA A 120 -9.92 -4.71 3.96
C ALA A 120 -8.58 -4.34 3.31
N GLY A 121 -7.45 -4.82 3.84
CA GLY A 121 -6.12 -4.65 3.24
C GLY A 121 -5.46 -3.29 3.45
N PHE A 122 -5.88 -2.53 4.46
CA PHE A 122 -5.17 -1.32 4.90
C PHE A 122 -4.11 -1.65 5.94
N HIS A 123 -2.93 -1.04 5.83
CA HIS A 123 -1.86 -1.15 6.82
C HIS A 123 -1.59 0.20 7.50
N VAL A 124 -1.11 0.15 8.74
CA VAL A 124 -0.70 1.34 9.51
C VAL A 124 0.57 1.94 8.90
N CYS A 125 0.60 3.25 8.73
CA CYS A 125 1.73 3.97 8.13
C CYS A 125 2.20 5.20 8.92
N SER A 126 1.77 5.35 10.17
CA SER A 126 2.16 6.44 11.07
C SER A 126 2.35 5.95 12.50
N GLU A 127 2.91 6.80 13.35
CA GLU A 127 2.84 6.66 14.81
C GLU A 127 1.46 7.13 15.32
N PRO A 128 1.02 6.66 16.50
CA PRO A 128 -0.20 7.16 17.12
C PRO A 128 -0.21 8.67 17.35
N TYR A 129 -1.34 9.32 17.09
CA TYR A 129 -1.58 10.73 17.36
C TYR A 129 -2.98 10.97 17.94
N ASP A 130 -3.18 12.13 18.56
CA ASP A 130 -4.49 12.57 19.05
C ASP A 130 -5.23 13.34 17.96
N ASP A 131 -6.50 12.97 17.73
CA ASP A 131 -7.43 13.73 16.90
C ASP A 131 -8.75 13.87 17.67
N ALA A 132 -9.07 15.11 18.04
CA ALA A 132 -10.22 15.47 18.89
C ALA A 132 -10.31 14.67 20.21
N GLY A 133 -9.18 14.37 20.86
CA GLY A 133 -9.15 13.59 22.10
C GLY A 133 -9.28 12.08 21.91
N ILE A 134 -9.22 11.60 20.66
CA ILE A 134 -9.34 10.19 20.30
C ILE A 134 -8.00 9.72 19.69
N PRO A 135 -7.41 8.62 20.17
CA PRO A 135 -6.19 8.05 19.57
C PRO A 135 -6.42 7.52 18.16
N HIS A 136 -5.62 8.03 17.21
CA HIS A 136 -5.68 7.69 15.79
C HIS A 136 -4.34 7.20 15.25
N LEU A 137 -4.41 6.46 14.16
CA LEU A 137 -3.29 6.12 13.29
C LEU A 137 -3.70 6.30 11.84
N ASP A 138 -2.84 6.90 11.03
CA ASP A 138 -2.96 6.85 9.59
C ASP A 138 -2.78 5.42 9.10
N MET A 139 -3.69 4.99 8.25
CA MET A 139 -3.62 3.76 7.50
C MET A 139 -3.74 4.04 6.02
N ARG A 140 -3.18 3.13 5.22
CA ARG A 140 -3.24 3.22 3.76
C ARG A 140 -3.38 1.87 3.09
N ASN A 141 -3.86 1.91 1.85
CA ASN A 141 -3.82 0.81 0.91
C ASN A 141 -3.16 1.30 -0.39
N LEU A 142 -2.18 0.56 -0.90
CA LEU A 142 -1.37 0.96 -2.07
C LEU A 142 -1.79 0.25 -3.38
N ALA A 143 -2.81 -0.62 -3.31
CA ALA A 143 -3.26 -1.46 -4.42
C ALA A 143 -4.80 -1.64 -4.38
N PRO A 144 -5.59 -0.54 -4.45
CA PRO A 144 -7.04 -0.62 -4.29
C PRO A 144 -7.71 -1.37 -5.45
N ALA A 145 -7.14 -1.32 -6.66
CA ALA A 145 -7.64 -2.06 -7.82
C ALA A 145 -7.63 -3.58 -7.59
N LEU A 146 -6.52 -4.14 -7.09
CA LEU A 146 -6.42 -5.57 -6.78
C LEU A 146 -7.40 -6.03 -5.71
N LEU A 147 -7.73 -5.18 -4.75
CA LEU A 147 -8.72 -5.50 -3.73
C LEU A 147 -10.14 -5.50 -4.30
N ALA A 148 -10.47 -4.54 -5.15
CA ALA A 148 -11.80 -4.45 -5.75
C ALA A 148 -12.15 -5.71 -6.56
N ASP A 149 -11.17 -6.29 -7.26
CA ASP A 149 -11.33 -7.53 -8.02
C ASP A 149 -11.48 -8.78 -7.12
N GLN A 150 -11.09 -8.67 -5.84
CA GLN A 150 -11.18 -9.76 -4.85
C GLN A 150 -12.32 -9.59 -3.84
N ALA A 151 -13.25 -8.64 -4.03
CA ALA A 151 -14.33 -8.38 -3.08
C ALA A 151 -15.17 -9.62 -2.72
N ASP A 152 -15.28 -10.59 -3.65
CA ASP A 152 -15.97 -11.86 -3.43
C ASP A 152 -15.09 -12.96 -2.77
N ASN A 153 -13.76 -12.81 -2.86
CA ASN A 153 -12.77 -13.70 -2.25
C ASN A 153 -12.35 -13.18 -0.87
N LYS A 154 -13.04 -13.66 0.17
CA LYS A 154 -12.84 -13.25 1.57
C LYS A 154 -11.49 -13.71 2.16
N ARG A 155 -10.38 -13.12 1.73
CA ARG A 155 -9.11 -13.16 2.46
C ARG A 155 -9.27 -12.36 3.75
N SER A 156 -8.78 -12.88 4.87
CA SER A 156 -9.01 -12.22 6.16
C SER A 156 -8.22 -10.93 6.33
N ARG A 157 -7.02 -10.81 5.74
CA ARG A 157 -6.09 -9.68 5.91
C ARG A 157 -5.25 -9.52 4.64
N PRO A 158 -5.87 -9.20 3.50
CA PRO A 158 -5.22 -9.22 2.20
C PRO A 158 -4.03 -8.26 2.14
N MET A 159 -2.92 -8.71 1.58
CA MET A 159 -1.69 -7.93 1.37
C MET A 159 -1.08 -7.30 2.62
N LEU A 160 -1.34 -7.85 3.82
CA LEU A 160 -0.66 -7.40 5.03
C LEU A 160 0.63 -8.17 5.26
N LEU A 161 1.76 -7.46 5.25
CA LEU A 161 3.09 -8.02 5.47
C LEU A 161 3.17 -8.71 6.85
N GLY A 162 3.73 -9.92 6.89
CA GLY A 162 3.81 -10.80 8.04
C GLY A 162 2.48 -11.46 8.45
N THR A 163 1.39 -11.24 7.71
CA THR A 163 0.07 -11.77 8.10
C THR A 163 -0.70 -12.48 6.97
N ASP A 164 -0.63 -12.01 5.72
CA ASP A 164 -1.32 -12.67 4.61
C ASP A 164 -0.55 -13.92 4.15
N THR A 165 -1.04 -15.08 4.59
CA THR A 165 -0.42 -16.39 4.33
C THR A 165 -0.73 -16.95 2.94
N GLN A 166 -1.63 -16.33 2.18
CA GLN A 166 -2.00 -16.81 0.85
C GLN A 166 -1.22 -16.04 -0.22
N PRO A 167 -0.57 -16.71 -1.19
CA PRO A 167 0.12 -16.01 -2.26
C PRO A 167 -0.88 -15.27 -3.17
N TRP A 168 -0.41 -14.17 -3.73
CA TRP A 168 -1.08 -13.42 -4.79
C TRP A 168 -0.40 -13.78 -6.09
N LEU A 169 -1.14 -14.37 -7.03
CA LEU A 169 -0.61 -14.64 -8.37
C LEU A 169 -0.75 -13.38 -9.22
N PHE A 170 0.20 -13.16 -10.10
CA PHE A 170 0.16 -12.08 -11.09
C PHE A 170 0.71 -12.56 -12.43
N ASP A 171 0.12 -12.06 -13.51
CA ASP A 171 0.46 -12.36 -14.90
C ASP A 171 0.55 -11.09 -15.76
N THR A 172 0.38 -9.92 -15.14
CA THR A 172 0.48 -8.61 -15.78
C THR A 172 1.44 -7.71 -15.02
N GLU A 173 2.11 -6.79 -15.73
CA GLU A 173 3.01 -5.81 -15.12
C GLU A 173 2.30 -4.95 -14.06
N SER A 174 1.06 -4.54 -14.33
CA SER A 174 0.28 -3.70 -13.41
C SER A 174 0.04 -4.40 -12.07
N SER A 175 -0.42 -5.66 -12.10
CA SER A 175 -0.71 -6.41 -10.86
C SER A 175 0.57 -6.72 -10.07
N MET A 176 1.66 -7.05 -10.75
CA MET A 176 2.97 -7.22 -10.13
C MET A 176 3.45 -5.92 -9.46
N ILE A 177 3.35 -4.78 -10.17
CA ILE A 177 3.72 -3.46 -9.67
C ILE A 177 2.91 -3.07 -8.42
N ASP A 178 1.60 -3.28 -8.45
CA ASP A 178 0.72 -2.97 -7.32
C ASP A 178 1.05 -3.81 -6.08
N LEU A 179 1.32 -5.12 -6.28
CA LEU A 179 1.76 -6.01 -5.20
C LEU A 179 3.14 -5.62 -4.66
N MET A 180 4.06 -5.27 -5.54
CA MET A 180 5.40 -4.79 -5.17
C MET A 180 5.31 -3.49 -4.36
N ASP A 181 4.56 -2.50 -4.82
CA ASP A 181 4.39 -1.22 -4.10
C ASP A 181 3.72 -1.44 -2.74
N SER A 182 2.69 -2.29 -2.68
CA SER A 182 2.04 -2.68 -1.43
C SER A 182 3.01 -3.30 -0.44
N MET A 183 3.89 -4.19 -0.91
CA MET A 183 4.89 -4.87 -0.09
C MET A 183 6.01 -3.92 0.37
N VAL A 184 6.62 -3.18 -0.56
CA VAL A 184 7.72 -2.24 -0.28
C VAL A 184 7.24 -1.14 0.66
N GLY A 185 6.01 -0.66 0.51
CA GLY A 185 5.43 0.36 1.39
C GLY A 185 5.20 -0.09 2.83
N GLN A 186 5.21 -1.40 3.11
CA GLN A 186 5.07 -1.96 4.45
C GLN A 186 6.41 -2.33 5.08
N ALA A 187 7.47 -2.46 4.28
CA ALA A 187 8.79 -2.85 4.75
C ALA A 187 9.29 -1.93 5.88
N GLY A 188 9.86 -2.53 6.92
CA GLY A 188 10.35 -1.85 8.11
C GLY A 188 11.86 -1.64 8.11
N GLN A 189 12.63 -2.60 7.59
CA GLN A 189 14.08 -2.64 7.75
C GLN A 189 14.84 -3.03 6.49
N ARG A 190 14.32 -3.94 5.66
CA ARG A 190 15.14 -4.51 4.58
C ARG A 190 14.38 -4.61 3.27
N LEU A 191 15.06 -4.23 2.19
CA LEU A 191 14.60 -4.48 0.83
C LEU A 191 15.76 -4.97 -0.04
N TRP A 192 15.69 -6.23 -0.49
CA TRP A 192 16.70 -6.79 -1.39
C TRP A 192 16.05 -7.13 -2.73
N LEU A 193 16.63 -6.66 -3.82
CA LEU A 193 16.14 -6.87 -5.18
C LEU A 193 17.23 -7.54 -6.00
N TYR A 194 16.89 -8.66 -6.62
CA TYR A 194 17.70 -9.37 -7.60
C TYR A 194 16.96 -9.39 -8.94
N ASP A 195 17.59 -8.84 -9.98
CA ASP A 195 17.04 -8.87 -11.34
C ASP A 195 18.17 -8.84 -12.38
N GLN A 196 17.89 -9.11 -13.65
CA GLN A 196 18.86 -8.94 -14.72
C GLN A 196 19.22 -7.47 -14.92
N LEU A 197 18.20 -6.61 -14.92
CA LEU A 197 18.29 -5.17 -15.16
C LEU A 197 17.43 -4.41 -14.15
N LEU A 198 17.84 -3.19 -13.80
CA LEU A 198 16.91 -2.19 -13.27
C LEU A 198 16.27 -1.46 -14.46
N ASP A 199 15.28 -2.10 -15.08
CA ASP A 199 14.56 -1.51 -16.20
C ASP A 199 13.70 -0.30 -15.78
N HIS A 200 13.52 0.64 -16.71
CA HIS A 200 12.88 1.91 -16.43
C HIS A 200 11.36 1.77 -16.25
N ASP A 201 10.73 0.79 -16.88
CA ASP A 201 9.28 0.66 -16.86
C ASP A 201 8.79 0.10 -15.52
N ARG A 202 9.57 -0.81 -14.90
CA ARG A 202 9.26 -1.43 -13.61
C ARG A 202 9.82 -0.65 -12.43
N TYR A 203 11.07 -0.19 -12.52
CA TYR A 203 11.82 0.32 -11.36
C TYR A 203 12.08 1.84 -11.38
N ASP A 204 12.02 2.52 -12.53
CA ASP A 204 12.19 3.99 -12.63
C ASP A 204 10.87 4.75 -12.36
N ARG A 205 10.15 4.35 -11.32
CA ARG A 205 8.85 4.92 -10.95
C ARG A 205 8.98 5.83 -9.74
N GLN A 206 8.38 7.03 -9.81
CA GLN A 206 8.41 8.01 -8.72
C GLN A 206 7.87 7.43 -7.42
N ARG A 207 6.78 6.67 -7.52
CA ARG A 207 6.16 5.97 -6.40
C ARG A 207 7.11 4.99 -5.73
N LEU A 208 7.71 4.07 -6.49
CA LEU A 208 8.66 3.10 -5.96
C LEU A 208 9.87 3.80 -5.30
N SER A 209 10.42 4.82 -5.97
CA SER A 209 11.51 5.63 -5.41
C SER A 209 11.10 6.26 -4.07
N ALA A 210 9.90 6.83 -3.96
CA ALA A 210 9.39 7.39 -2.70
C ALA A 210 9.22 6.34 -1.59
N LEU A 211 8.75 5.12 -1.92
CA LEU A 211 8.60 4.03 -0.96
C LEU A 211 9.97 3.54 -0.44
N ILE A 212 10.93 3.32 -1.33
CA ILE A 212 12.31 2.93 -0.97
C ILE A 212 13.00 4.03 -0.16
N SER A 213 12.79 5.28 -0.56
CA SER A 213 13.27 6.49 0.11
C SER A 213 12.74 6.59 1.55
N SER A 214 11.45 6.26 1.76
CA SER A 214 10.84 6.19 3.09
C SER A 214 11.46 5.07 3.94
N LEU A 215 11.55 3.85 3.40
CA LEU A 215 12.18 2.70 4.07
C LEU A 215 13.61 3.02 4.51
N ALA A 216 14.44 3.56 3.61
CA ALA A 216 15.84 3.86 3.86
C ALA A 216 16.06 4.93 4.96
N ARG A 217 15.06 5.79 5.20
CA ARG A 217 15.09 6.81 6.27
C ARG A 217 14.42 6.36 7.56
N ARG A 218 13.61 5.30 7.51
CA ARG A 218 12.76 4.87 8.63
C ARG A 218 13.55 4.48 9.87
N HIS A 219 14.62 3.71 9.70
CA HIS A 219 15.39 3.21 10.82
C HIS A 219 16.89 3.22 10.51
N ARG A 220 17.72 3.35 11.56
CA ARG A 220 19.20 3.36 11.42
C ARG A 220 19.79 2.03 10.95
N LEU A 221 19.00 0.96 10.92
CA LEU A 221 19.38 -0.35 10.39
C LEU A 221 18.69 -0.64 9.05
N SER A 222 17.96 0.34 8.49
CA SER A 222 17.34 0.16 7.19
C SER A 222 18.40 -0.07 6.12
N GLU A 223 18.15 -1.06 5.28
CA GLU A 223 19.05 -1.50 4.22
C GLU A 223 18.29 -1.84 2.94
N VAL A 224 18.77 -1.28 1.83
CA VAL A 224 18.31 -1.58 0.49
C VAL A 224 19.48 -2.08 -0.33
N ARG A 225 19.36 -3.28 -0.92
CA ARG A 225 20.40 -3.88 -1.76
C ARG A 225 19.83 -4.23 -3.11
N LEU A 226 20.49 -3.77 -4.16
CA LEU A 226 20.11 -3.99 -5.55
C LEU A 226 21.22 -4.81 -6.22
N LEU A 227 20.92 -6.04 -6.61
CA LEU A 227 21.87 -6.93 -7.27
C LEU A 227 21.41 -7.16 -8.70
N ILE A 228 22.19 -6.70 -9.68
CA ILE A 228 21.84 -6.82 -11.10
C ILE A 228 22.94 -7.42 -11.96
N HIS A 229 22.60 -7.88 -13.15
CA HIS A 229 23.57 -8.45 -14.09
C HIS A 229 24.25 -7.39 -14.96
N ASP A 230 23.51 -6.36 -15.36
CA ASP A 230 24.01 -5.32 -16.28
C ASP A 230 23.49 -3.92 -15.89
N ASP A 231 24.41 -3.01 -15.67
CA ASP A 231 24.20 -1.60 -15.31
C ASP A 231 24.29 -0.64 -16.50
N LYS A 232 24.69 -1.11 -17.70
CA LYS A 232 24.83 -0.26 -18.89
C LYS A 232 23.57 0.55 -19.22
N PRO A 233 22.33 0.04 -19.06
CA PRO A 233 21.14 0.84 -19.28
C PRO A 233 21.02 2.04 -18.33
N LEU A 234 21.57 1.94 -17.12
CA LEU A 234 21.49 2.98 -16.08
C LEU A 234 22.45 4.15 -16.32
N VAL A 235 23.53 3.91 -17.06
CA VAL A 235 24.50 4.94 -17.45
C VAL A 235 23.93 5.80 -18.57
N LYS A 236 23.15 5.20 -19.47
CA LYS A 236 22.63 5.84 -20.68
C LYS A 236 21.45 6.77 -20.42
N ARG A 237 20.68 6.49 -19.36
CA ARG A 237 19.46 7.22 -19.02
C ARG A 237 19.36 7.37 -17.51
N ARG A 238 18.99 8.58 -17.09
CA ARG A 238 18.74 8.91 -15.68
C ARG A 238 17.69 7.97 -15.09
N HIS A 239 18.01 7.38 -13.94
CA HIS A 239 17.14 6.43 -13.23
C HIS A 239 16.98 6.86 -11.76
N GLN A 240 15.75 6.96 -11.27
CA GLN A 240 15.42 7.50 -9.95
C GLN A 240 16.06 6.73 -8.80
N LEU A 241 16.15 5.39 -8.89
CA LEU A 241 16.84 4.59 -7.87
C LEU A 241 18.35 4.86 -7.81
N VAL A 242 18.99 5.14 -8.94
CA VAL A 242 20.42 5.50 -8.97
C VAL A 242 20.64 6.86 -8.30
N GLU A 243 19.74 7.82 -8.54
CA GLU A 243 19.79 9.11 -7.84
C GLU A 243 19.55 8.98 -6.35
N LEU A 244 18.58 8.13 -5.97
CA LEU A 244 18.27 7.88 -4.58
C LEU A 244 19.45 7.22 -3.86
N MET A 245 20.12 6.27 -4.52
CA MET A 245 21.36 5.66 -4.04
C MET A 245 22.46 6.70 -3.79
N ARG A 246 22.66 7.66 -4.71
CA ARG A 246 23.63 8.76 -4.52
C ARG A 246 23.29 9.66 -3.33
N ARG A 247 21.99 9.87 -3.05
CA ARG A 247 21.53 10.65 -1.89
C ARG A 247 21.64 9.90 -0.56
N LEU A 248 21.58 8.57 -0.59
CA LEU A 248 21.57 7.70 0.60
C LEU A 248 22.56 6.53 0.46
N PRO A 249 23.86 6.78 0.21
CA PRO A 249 24.83 5.73 -0.15
C PRO A 249 25.14 4.76 1.00
N SER A 250 24.86 5.16 2.25
CA SER A 250 25.00 4.29 3.43
C SER A 250 23.80 3.37 3.67
N ARG A 251 22.72 3.52 2.90
CA ARG A 251 21.47 2.79 3.06
C ARG A 251 21.09 1.98 1.84
N ILE A 252 21.51 2.44 0.66
CA ILE A 252 21.16 1.85 -0.62
C ILE A 252 22.46 1.53 -1.33
N GLU A 253 22.69 0.26 -1.63
CA GLU A 253 23.86 -0.21 -2.37
C GLU A 253 23.40 -0.99 -3.61
N LEU A 254 24.14 -0.83 -4.71
CA LEU A 254 23.97 -1.60 -5.93
C LEU A 254 25.25 -2.36 -6.24
N ARG A 255 25.12 -3.65 -6.57
CA ARG A 255 26.21 -4.51 -7.04
C ARG A 255 25.86 -5.20 -8.34
N LEU A 256 26.89 -5.55 -9.08
CA LEU A 256 26.85 -6.42 -10.22
C LEU A 256 27.11 -7.86 -9.81
N VAL A 257 26.30 -8.78 -10.33
CA VAL A 257 26.50 -10.22 -10.19
C VAL A 257 27.85 -10.62 -10.77
N ASN A 258 28.57 -11.48 -10.07
CA ASN A 258 29.74 -12.14 -10.62
C ASN A 258 29.30 -13.28 -11.56
N LYS A 259 29.58 -13.13 -12.86
CA LYS A 259 29.17 -14.08 -13.90
C LYS A 259 29.83 -15.46 -13.76
N ASP A 260 30.98 -15.53 -13.11
CA ASP A 260 31.71 -16.78 -12.86
C ASP A 260 31.23 -17.49 -11.57
N TYR A 261 30.26 -16.90 -10.85
CA TYR A 261 29.68 -17.44 -9.63
C TYR A 261 28.24 -17.93 -9.90
N PRO A 262 27.79 -19.04 -9.25
CA PRO A 262 26.42 -19.50 -9.37
C PRO A 262 25.41 -18.41 -8.98
N HIS A 263 24.40 -18.22 -9.83
CA HIS A 263 23.34 -17.25 -9.62
C HIS A 263 21.96 -17.86 -9.85
N GLU A 264 20.93 -17.17 -9.40
CA GLU A 264 19.54 -17.60 -9.53
C GLU A 264 19.01 -17.30 -10.94
N ASP A 265 18.18 -18.18 -11.48
CA ASP A 265 17.60 -18.04 -12.82
C ASP A 265 16.31 -17.19 -12.85
N GLN A 266 15.86 -16.71 -11.68
CA GLN A 266 14.63 -15.95 -11.53
C GLN A 266 14.84 -14.67 -10.72
N PRO A 267 14.22 -13.55 -11.13
CA PRO A 267 14.29 -12.32 -10.37
C PRO A 267 13.33 -12.36 -9.19
N TYR A 268 13.72 -11.70 -8.11
CA TYR A 268 12.89 -11.58 -6.93
C TYR A 268 13.23 -10.32 -6.13
N LEU A 269 12.24 -9.88 -5.35
CA LEU A 269 12.36 -8.83 -4.36
C LEU A 269 11.94 -9.39 -3.01
N ILE A 270 12.74 -9.14 -1.98
CA ILE A 270 12.48 -9.53 -0.59
C ILE A 270 12.25 -8.28 0.24
N ALA A 271 11.15 -8.24 0.98
CA ALA A 271 10.86 -7.23 1.98
C ALA A 271 10.91 -7.84 3.39
N ASP A 272 11.79 -7.30 4.23
CA ASP A 272 12.07 -7.79 5.58
C ASP A 272 12.37 -9.29 5.60
N ARG A 273 11.71 -10.05 6.48
CA ARG A 273 11.86 -11.50 6.65
C ARG A 273 10.65 -12.30 6.17
N GLU A 274 9.64 -11.62 5.64
CA GLU A 274 8.31 -12.19 5.41
C GLU A 274 7.81 -11.98 3.98
N GLY A 275 8.20 -10.89 3.33
CA GLY A 275 7.70 -10.50 2.01
C GLY A 275 8.60 -10.98 0.89
N VAL A 276 7.99 -11.54 -0.16
CA VAL A 276 8.66 -11.87 -1.42
C VAL A 276 7.76 -11.54 -2.62
N VAL A 277 8.30 -10.84 -3.61
CA VAL A 277 7.76 -10.80 -4.99
C VAL A 277 8.70 -11.63 -5.85
N TYR A 278 8.18 -12.63 -6.52
CA TYR A 278 8.97 -13.59 -7.30
C TYR A 278 8.38 -13.72 -8.70
N ARG A 279 9.19 -13.56 -9.75
CA ARG A 279 8.77 -13.81 -11.13
C ARG A 279 9.33 -15.14 -11.62
N HIS A 280 8.62 -15.78 -12.53
CA HIS A 280 9.03 -17.06 -13.10
C HIS A 280 10.18 -16.93 -14.09
N ASP A 281 10.38 -15.74 -14.66
CA ASP A 281 11.43 -15.43 -15.62
C ASP A 281 11.80 -13.93 -15.61
N PHE A 282 12.92 -13.58 -16.25
CA PHE A 282 13.44 -12.20 -16.32
C PHE A 282 12.73 -11.29 -17.34
N SER A 283 11.96 -11.82 -18.29
CA SER A 283 11.35 -11.02 -19.37
C SER A 283 9.89 -10.65 -19.10
N GLY A 284 9.10 -11.59 -18.63
CA GLY A 284 7.67 -11.50 -18.39
C GLY A 284 7.30 -11.22 -16.93
N PRO A 285 6.09 -10.71 -16.70
CA PRO A 285 5.63 -10.38 -15.36
C PRO A 285 5.16 -11.59 -14.58
N SER A 286 4.97 -12.78 -15.16
CA SER A 286 4.26 -13.86 -14.45
C SER A 286 5.00 -14.31 -13.19
N GLY A 287 4.26 -14.48 -12.08
CA GLY A 287 4.84 -14.79 -10.80
C GLY A 287 3.85 -14.79 -9.64
N PHE A 288 4.39 -14.62 -8.44
CA PHE A 288 3.59 -14.49 -7.23
C PHE A 288 4.21 -13.53 -6.21
N ALA A 289 3.36 -12.96 -5.36
CA ALA A 289 3.74 -12.21 -4.18
C ALA A 289 3.27 -12.93 -2.91
N GLY A 290 4.18 -13.22 -2.00
CA GLY A 290 3.90 -13.74 -0.67
C GLY A 290 4.16 -12.66 0.39
N PHE A 291 3.17 -12.37 1.23
CA PHE A 291 3.31 -11.36 2.29
C PHE A 291 3.67 -11.98 3.65
N ALA A 292 3.54 -13.29 3.82
CA ALA A 292 3.94 -14.02 5.03
C ALA A 292 4.61 -15.35 4.66
N ASP A 293 5.74 -15.29 3.97
CA ASP A 293 6.48 -16.45 3.44
C ASP A 293 7.93 -16.48 3.95
N SER A 294 8.10 -16.49 5.27
CA SER A 294 9.42 -16.51 5.91
C SER A 294 10.31 -17.69 5.51
N GLY A 295 9.71 -18.85 5.23
CA GLY A 295 10.43 -20.03 4.76
C GLY A 295 11.15 -19.78 3.43
N ARG A 296 10.41 -19.28 2.42
CA ARG A 296 10.99 -18.95 1.12
C ARG A 296 11.93 -17.75 1.19
N VAL A 297 11.54 -16.70 1.93
CA VAL A 297 12.38 -15.51 2.12
C VAL A 297 13.74 -15.88 2.71
N ARG A 298 13.79 -16.82 3.66
CA ARG A 298 15.05 -17.29 4.23
C ARG A 298 15.97 -17.89 3.17
N LEU A 299 15.46 -18.83 2.36
CA LEU A 299 16.25 -19.49 1.31
C LEU A 299 16.75 -18.48 0.26
N LEU A 300 15.85 -17.63 -0.23
CA LEU A 300 16.22 -16.61 -1.21
C LEU A 300 17.21 -15.60 -0.63
N ALA A 301 17.06 -15.20 0.64
CA ALA A 301 18.00 -14.30 1.30
C ALA A 301 19.39 -14.93 1.50
N GLU A 302 19.48 -16.22 1.83
CA GLU A 302 20.75 -16.94 1.91
C GLU A 302 21.45 -16.99 0.54
N ASN A 303 20.69 -17.22 -0.54
CA ASN A 303 21.22 -17.22 -1.90
C ASN A 303 21.63 -15.81 -2.35
N PHE A 304 20.78 -14.82 -2.11
CA PHE A 304 21.07 -13.40 -2.35
C PHE A 304 22.36 -12.98 -1.67
N GLN A 305 22.54 -13.32 -0.38
CA GLN A 305 23.73 -12.96 0.37
C GLN A 305 24.99 -13.57 -0.24
N ARG A 306 24.95 -14.84 -0.66
CA ARG A 306 26.09 -15.49 -1.35
C ARG A 306 26.44 -14.79 -2.66
N MET A 307 25.44 -14.47 -3.48
CA MET A 307 25.67 -13.73 -4.74
C MET A 307 26.15 -12.30 -4.48
N TRP A 308 25.65 -11.64 -3.43
CA TRP A 308 26.02 -10.29 -3.02
C TRP A 308 27.48 -10.19 -2.58
N ASP A 309 27.93 -11.16 -1.79
CA ASP A 309 29.31 -11.23 -1.29
C ASP A 309 30.32 -11.53 -2.39
N ALA A 310 29.92 -12.32 -3.40
CA ALA A 310 30.71 -12.57 -4.61
C ALA A 310 30.61 -11.43 -5.65
N GLY A 311 29.61 -10.56 -5.53
CA GLY A 311 29.34 -9.47 -6.46
C GLY A 311 30.33 -8.30 -6.33
N HIS A 312 30.37 -7.47 -7.37
CA HIS A 312 31.31 -6.35 -7.47
C HIS A 312 30.57 -5.03 -7.59
N GLN A 313 31.18 -3.93 -7.16
CA GLN A 313 30.58 -2.61 -7.35
C GLN A 313 30.66 -2.18 -8.83
N SER A 314 29.65 -1.45 -9.30
CA SER A 314 29.66 -0.84 -10.63
C SER A 314 30.76 0.23 -10.70
N LEU A 315 31.65 0.11 -11.69
CA LEU A 315 32.63 1.15 -12.02
C LEU A 315 31.96 2.32 -12.74
N GLU A 316 31.07 2.01 -13.69
CA GLU A 316 30.34 2.98 -14.51
C GLU A 316 29.53 3.97 -13.66
N LEU A 317 28.80 3.48 -12.65
CA LEU A 317 27.99 4.32 -11.77
C LEU A 317 28.83 5.18 -10.81
N ARG A 318 30.10 4.82 -10.55
CA ARG A 318 31.03 5.67 -9.78
C ARG A 318 31.55 6.84 -10.61
N GLU A 319 31.68 6.66 -11.92
CA GLU A 319 32.26 7.66 -12.84
C GLU A 319 31.23 8.64 -13.42
N LEU A 320 29.93 8.41 -13.18
CA LEU A 320 28.87 9.32 -13.61
C LEU A 320 29.03 10.73 -12.98
N PRO A 321 29.09 11.80 -13.81
CA PRO A 321 29.28 13.16 -13.33
C PRO A 321 28.17 13.60 -12.35
N ILE A 322 28.53 14.51 -11.44
CA ILE A 322 27.67 14.99 -10.34
C ILE A 322 26.36 15.58 -10.85
#